data_AF-A0A7L1K5L6-F1
#
_entry.id   AF-A0A7L1K5L6-F1
#
_cell.length_a   1.000
_cell.length_b   1.000
_cell.length_c   1.000
_cell.angle_alpha   90.00
_cell.angle_beta   90.00
_cell.angle_gamma   90.00
#
_symmetry.space_group_name_H-M   'P 1'
#
loop_
_entity.id
_entity.type
_entity.pdbx_description
1 polymer ?
#
loop_
_entity_poly.entity_id
_entity_poly.type
_entity_poly.pdbx_seq_one_letter_code
_entity_poly.pdbx_strand_id
1 'polypeptide(L)'
;GSHDSFSFYIDEASPVGPEQPETVQNFVSVFGTVAKKLMRKWLATQTMNFTSQLGAGIRYFDLRISTKPRDPDNELYFAHGLFSAKVKEGLEEINAFLADHPKEVVFLDFNHFYGMQKYHHEKLVQMLKDTYGNKMCPAIFAHEVSLQYLWEKEHQVLVFYHSPVALEVPFLWPGQMMPAPWANTTDPEKLIQFLQASITERRKKGSFFISQVVLTPKASTVVKGVASGLRETITERALPAMMQWVRTQKPGESGVNIITADFVELGDFISTVIKLNYDLDEGEDDTT
;
A
#
# COMPACT_ATOMS: atom_id res chain seq x y z
N GLY A 1 -6.49 1.32 3.79
CA GLY A 1 -5.16 1.52 3.19
C GLY A 1 -5.29 1.57 1.69
N SER A 2 -4.28 2.10 0.99
CA SER A 2 -4.20 2.03 -0.47
C SER A 2 -3.17 0.99 -0.88
N HIS A 3 -3.50 0.19 -1.89
CA HIS A 3 -2.56 -0.73 -2.53
C HIS A 3 -1.77 0.03 -3.61
N ASP A 4 -0.47 -0.26 -3.75
CA ASP A 4 0.40 0.42 -4.72
C ASP A 4 0.26 1.94 -4.65
N SER A 5 0.36 2.50 -3.43
CA SER A 5 -0.21 3.79 -3.04
C SER A 5 0.23 4.99 -3.88
N PHE A 6 1.34 4.87 -4.59
CA PHE A 6 2.00 5.96 -5.30
C PHE A 6 2.01 5.80 -6.82
N SER A 7 1.16 4.91 -7.34
CA SER A 7 0.94 4.70 -8.77
C SER A 7 0.06 5.79 -9.43
N PHE A 8 -0.37 6.83 -8.69
CA PHE A 8 -1.17 7.94 -9.22
C PHE A 8 -0.38 8.86 -10.16
N TYR A 9 0.92 8.99 -9.90
CA TYR A 9 1.86 9.69 -10.76
C TYR A 9 2.73 8.65 -11.47
N ILE A 10 2.80 8.74 -12.78
CA ILE A 10 3.64 7.88 -13.61
C ILE A 10 4.34 8.82 -14.58
N ASP A 11 5.65 8.94 -14.45
CA ASP A 11 6.45 9.81 -15.30
C ASP A 11 6.57 9.21 -16.70
N GLU A 12 5.94 9.86 -17.69
CA GLU A 12 5.91 9.40 -19.09
C GLU A 12 7.30 9.41 -19.75
N ALA A 13 8.21 10.26 -19.25
CA ALA A 13 9.59 10.33 -19.71
C ALA A 13 10.45 9.19 -19.14
N SER A 14 10.03 8.56 -18.04
CA SER A 14 10.81 7.52 -17.38
C SER A 14 10.79 6.19 -18.14
N PRO A 15 11.86 5.37 -18.01
CA PRO A 15 11.90 4.03 -18.57
C PRO A 15 10.89 3.10 -17.89
N VAL A 16 10.62 1.95 -18.51
CA VAL A 16 9.80 0.89 -17.90
C VAL A 16 10.53 0.33 -16.68
N GLY A 17 9.78 0.07 -15.61
CA GLY A 17 10.31 -0.51 -14.38
C GLY A 17 10.93 -1.89 -14.62
N PRO A 18 12.04 -2.23 -13.94
CA PRO A 18 12.77 -3.48 -14.15
C PRO A 18 11.95 -4.74 -13.82
N GLU A 19 10.89 -4.61 -13.03
CA GLU A 19 9.99 -5.67 -12.58
C GLU A 19 8.95 -6.10 -13.64
N GLN A 20 8.81 -5.34 -14.73
CA GLN A 20 7.83 -5.66 -15.77
C GLN A 20 8.27 -6.87 -16.62
N PRO A 21 7.35 -7.77 -17.00
CA PRO A 21 7.66 -8.91 -17.86
C PRO A 21 8.30 -8.51 -19.19
N GLU A 22 9.13 -9.38 -19.76
CA GLU A 22 9.81 -9.13 -21.04
C GLU A 22 8.83 -8.80 -22.17
N THR A 23 7.64 -9.40 -22.18
CA THR A 23 6.57 -9.08 -23.13
C THR A 23 6.13 -7.62 -23.07
N VAL A 24 6.08 -7.06 -21.86
CA VAL A 24 5.72 -5.66 -21.62
C VAL A 24 6.89 -4.74 -21.99
N GLN A 25 8.12 -5.10 -21.64
CA GLN A 25 9.32 -4.36 -22.04
C GLN A 25 9.43 -4.29 -23.58
N ASN A 26 9.20 -5.42 -24.26
CA ASN A 26 9.20 -5.51 -25.72
C ASN A 26 8.04 -4.76 -26.38
N PHE A 27 6.85 -4.77 -25.76
CA PHE A 27 5.73 -3.98 -26.26
C PHE A 27 6.04 -2.47 -26.23
N VAL A 28 6.67 -1.97 -25.17
CA VAL A 28 7.08 -0.55 -25.08
C VAL A 28 8.21 -0.22 -26.05
N SER A 29 9.18 -1.12 -26.24
CA SER A 29 10.27 -0.88 -27.19
C SER A 29 9.77 -0.78 -28.64
N VAL A 30 8.72 -1.52 -28.99
CA VAL A 30 8.13 -1.53 -30.34
C VAL A 30 7.13 -0.39 -30.57
N PHE A 31 6.26 -0.10 -29.60
CA PHE A 31 5.12 0.83 -29.80
C PHE A 31 5.29 2.18 -29.07
N GLY A 32 6.42 2.40 -28.39
CA GLY A 32 6.83 3.68 -27.83
C GLY A 32 5.76 4.34 -26.94
N THR A 33 5.47 5.61 -27.20
CA THR A 33 4.57 6.45 -26.38
C THR A 33 3.13 5.91 -26.31
N VAL A 34 2.65 5.22 -27.36
CA VAL A 34 1.28 4.65 -27.37
C VAL A 34 1.17 3.50 -26.38
N ALA A 35 2.17 2.61 -26.36
CA ALA A 35 2.26 1.52 -25.37
C ALA A 35 2.36 2.07 -23.94
N LYS A 36 3.16 3.11 -23.71
CA LYS A 36 3.27 3.74 -22.38
C LYS A 36 1.93 4.31 -21.90
N LYS A 37 1.18 5.01 -22.77
CA LYS A 37 -0.14 5.56 -22.42
C LYS A 37 -1.15 4.47 -22.08
N LEU A 38 -1.14 3.34 -22.82
CA LEU A 38 -1.98 2.19 -22.50
C LEU A 38 -1.56 1.57 -21.17
N MET A 39 -0.27 1.28 -20.98
CA MET A 39 0.25 0.70 -19.75
C MET A 39 -0.06 1.55 -18.53
N ARG A 40 0.03 2.89 -18.62
CA ARG A 40 -0.35 3.79 -17.53
C ARG A 40 -1.76 3.51 -17.01
N LYS A 41 -2.73 3.31 -17.90
CA LYS A 41 -4.12 3.00 -17.52
C LYS A 41 -4.26 1.63 -16.82
N TRP A 42 -3.32 0.72 -17.06
CA TRP A 42 -3.33 -0.63 -16.50
C TRP A 42 -2.45 -0.78 -15.25
N LEU A 43 -1.48 0.12 -15.05
CA LEU A 43 -0.54 0.13 -13.93
C LEU A 43 -0.95 1.09 -12.82
N ALA A 44 -1.69 2.15 -13.14
CA ALA A 44 -2.22 3.04 -12.11
C ALA A 44 -3.25 2.27 -11.27
N THR A 45 -3.05 2.28 -9.96
CA THR A 45 -3.95 1.71 -8.95
C THR A 45 -4.58 2.79 -8.08
N GLN A 46 -4.06 4.03 -8.09
CA GLN A 46 -4.64 5.16 -7.36
C GLN A 46 -4.77 6.37 -8.28
N THR A 47 -5.73 7.25 -8.00
CA THR A 47 -5.81 8.58 -8.65
C THR A 47 -5.47 9.73 -7.69
N MET A 48 -5.55 9.48 -6.39
CA MET A 48 -5.31 10.45 -5.33
C MET A 48 -3.84 10.49 -4.94
N ASN A 49 -3.29 11.70 -4.69
CA ASN A 49 -1.96 11.85 -4.09
C ASN A 49 -1.95 11.58 -2.58
N PHE A 50 -0.78 11.57 -1.92
CA PHE A 50 -0.68 11.31 -0.48
C PHE A 50 -1.55 12.24 0.34
N THR A 51 -1.43 13.55 0.11
CA THR A 51 -2.21 14.57 0.82
C THR A 51 -3.71 14.29 0.73
N SER A 52 -4.21 13.96 -0.47
CA SER A 52 -5.63 13.66 -0.67
C SER A 52 -6.04 12.34 -0.02
N GLN A 53 -5.21 11.30 -0.12
CA GLN A 53 -5.45 10.00 0.52
C GLN A 53 -5.53 10.16 2.04
N LEU A 54 -4.58 10.89 2.65
CA LEU A 54 -4.56 11.20 4.08
C LEU A 54 -5.80 11.99 4.49
N GLY A 55 -6.13 13.05 3.77
CA GLY A 55 -7.31 13.88 4.03
C GLY A 55 -8.63 13.11 3.93
N ALA A 56 -8.69 12.07 3.09
CA ALA A 56 -9.86 11.21 2.98
C ALA A 56 -9.94 10.12 4.07
N GLY A 57 -8.84 9.81 4.76
CA GLY A 57 -8.80 8.84 5.87
C GLY A 57 -7.89 7.64 5.67
N ILE A 58 -7.06 7.61 4.62
CA ILE A 58 -6.04 6.56 4.45
C ILE A 58 -4.93 6.74 5.49
N ARG A 59 -4.57 5.64 6.17
CA ARG A 59 -3.48 5.58 7.15
C ARG A 59 -2.46 4.47 6.89
N TYR A 60 -2.65 3.70 5.83
CA TYR A 60 -1.72 2.65 5.43
C TYR A 60 -1.32 2.88 3.98
N PHE A 61 -0.02 2.86 3.72
CA PHE A 61 0.56 3.02 2.40
C PHE A 61 1.45 1.83 2.05
N ASP A 62 1.13 1.20 0.93
CA ASP A 62 1.94 0.16 0.29
C ASP A 62 2.94 0.81 -0.67
N LEU A 63 4.20 0.83 -0.27
CA LEU A 63 5.30 1.56 -0.90
C LEU A 63 6.26 0.59 -1.58
N ARG A 64 6.47 0.82 -2.87
CA ARG A 64 7.46 0.09 -3.68
C ARG A 64 8.53 1.06 -4.14
N ILE A 65 9.78 0.78 -3.79
CA ILE A 65 10.90 1.69 -4.03
C ILE A 65 11.78 1.16 -5.14
N SER A 66 12.22 2.04 -6.03
CA SER A 66 13.10 1.71 -7.14
C SER A 66 14.18 2.77 -7.34
N THR A 67 15.29 2.34 -7.93
CA THR A 67 16.34 3.21 -8.46
C THR A 67 16.21 3.27 -9.98
N LYS A 68 16.50 4.43 -10.58
CA LYS A 68 16.51 4.55 -12.04
C LYS A 68 17.85 4.03 -12.59
N PRO A 69 17.85 3.20 -13.65
CA PRO A 69 19.09 2.79 -14.29
C PRO A 69 19.91 4.01 -14.75
N ARG A 70 21.20 4.05 -14.36
CA ARG A 70 22.15 5.13 -14.71
C ARG A 70 21.75 6.52 -14.20
N ASP A 71 20.97 6.59 -13.13
CA ASP A 71 20.74 7.84 -12.42
C ASP A 71 22.04 8.34 -11.78
N PRO A 72 22.58 9.51 -12.20
CA PRO A 72 23.82 10.03 -11.64
C PRO A 72 23.71 10.36 -10.14
N ASP A 73 22.50 10.66 -9.66
CA ASP A 73 22.25 11.12 -8.29
C ASP A 73 21.87 9.96 -7.35
N ASN A 74 21.71 8.74 -7.91
CA ASN A 74 21.23 7.54 -7.21
C ASN A 74 19.98 7.85 -6.37
N GLU A 75 19.01 8.53 -6.97
CA GLU A 75 17.77 8.92 -6.30
C GLU A 75 16.85 7.72 -6.10
N LEU A 76 16.00 7.82 -5.07
CA LEU A 76 15.00 6.82 -4.77
C LEU A 76 13.65 7.33 -5.26
N TYR A 77 12.96 6.48 -6.01
CA TYR A 77 11.65 6.75 -6.57
C TYR A 77 10.66 5.72 -6.07
N PHE A 78 9.42 6.12 -5.91
CA PHE A 78 8.34 5.14 -5.86
C PHE A 78 8.12 4.54 -7.25
N ALA A 79 7.67 3.29 -7.33
CA ALA A 79 7.46 2.61 -8.61
C ALA A 79 6.37 1.54 -8.58
N HIS A 80 5.58 1.45 -9.65
CA HIS A 80 4.71 0.31 -9.93
C HIS A 80 4.58 0.15 -11.46
N GLY A 81 5.39 -0.73 -12.04
CA GLY A 81 5.58 -0.87 -13.49
C GLY A 81 6.32 0.28 -14.16
N LEU A 82 6.18 1.49 -13.64
CA LEU A 82 6.80 2.72 -14.08
C LEU A 82 7.24 3.54 -12.86
N PHE A 83 8.22 4.41 -13.07
CA PHE A 83 8.70 5.33 -12.03
C PHE A 83 7.70 6.45 -11.76
N SER A 84 7.56 6.79 -10.49
CA SER A 84 6.73 7.89 -10.00
C SER A 84 7.61 9.00 -9.40
N ALA A 85 7.07 9.83 -8.52
CA ALA A 85 7.80 10.89 -7.81
C ALA A 85 8.88 10.35 -6.85
N LYS A 86 9.70 11.25 -6.35
CA LYS A 86 10.81 10.91 -5.45
C LYS A 86 10.27 10.47 -4.10
N VAL A 87 10.95 9.53 -3.46
CA VAL A 87 10.57 9.05 -2.13
C VAL A 87 10.56 10.19 -1.12
N LYS A 88 11.57 11.05 -1.16
CA LYS A 88 11.72 12.21 -0.26
C LYS A 88 10.48 13.11 -0.25
N GLU A 89 9.98 13.46 -1.44
CA GLU A 89 8.81 14.33 -1.60
C GLU A 89 7.56 13.71 -0.95
N GLY A 90 7.34 12.42 -1.16
CA GLY A 90 6.23 11.70 -0.54
C GLY A 90 6.32 11.61 0.98
N LEU A 91 7.51 11.36 1.51
CA LEU A 91 7.72 11.33 2.97
C LEU A 91 7.48 12.70 3.60
N GLU A 92 7.89 13.78 2.93
CA GLU A 92 7.67 15.16 3.34
C GLU A 92 6.18 15.53 3.35
N GLU A 93 5.42 15.15 2.32
CA GLU A 93 3.95 15.34 2.28
C GLU A 93 3.26 14.64 3.48
N ILE A 94 3.62 13.39 3.75
CA ILE A 94 3.07 12.65 4.89
C ILE A 94 3.45 13.32 6.22
N ASN A 95 4.70 13.78 6.36
CA ASN A 95 5.16 14.43 7.59
C ASN A 95 4.45 15.77 7.85
N ALA A 96 4.16 16.53 6.80
CA ALA A 96 3.39 17.77 6.88
C ALA A 96 1.98 17.50 7.43
N PHE A 97 1.28 16.48 6.89
CA PHE A 97 -0.01 16.06 7.42
C PHE A 97 0.06 15.66 8.90
N LEU A 98 1.05 14.86 9.29
CA LEU A 98 1.22 14.40 10.68
C LEU A 98 1.52 15.54 11.66
N ALA A 99 2.19 16.60 11.21
CA ALA A 99 2.45 17.79 12.03
C ALA A 99 1.15 18.51 12.41
N ASP A 100 0.18 18.55 11.49
CA ASP A 100 -1.13 19.17 11.71
C ASP A 100 -2.13 18.24 12.45
N HIS A 101 -1.82 16.95 12.56
CA HIS A 101 -2.71 15.93 13.10
C HIS A 101 -2.00 15.01 14.11
N PRO A 102 -1.68 15.49 15.34
CA PRO A 102 -0.80 14.82 16.29
C PRO A 102 -1.30 13.46 16.80
N LYS A 103 -2.60 13.17 16.67
CA LYS A 103 -3.20 11.89 17.08
C LYS A 103 -3.30 10.88 15.93
N GLU A 104 -2.99 11.29 14.71
CA GLU A 104 -3.03 10.37 13.57
C GLU A 104 -1.74 9.56 13.51
N VAL A 105 -1.90 8.28 13.17
CA VAL A 105 -0.82 7.31 13.02
C VAL A 105 -0.86 6.73 11.62
N VAL A 106 0.28 6.63 10.96
CA VAL A 106 0.43 6.03 9.63
C VAL A 106 1.33 4.79 9.65
N PHE A 107 0.99 3.86 8.78
CA PHE A 107 1.74 2.64 8.49
C PHE A 107 2.38 2.81 7.11
N LEU A 108 3.72 2.87 7.09
CA LEU A 108 4.50 2.92 5.86
C LEU A 108 5.06 1.54 5.60
N ASP A 109 4.48 0.82 4.64
CA ASP A 109 4.96 -0.51 4.28
C ASP A 109 5.86 -0.44 3.05
N PHE A 110 7.18 -0.43 3.27
CA PHE A 110 8.18 -0.56 2.22
C PHE A 110 8.28 -2.03 1.79
N ASN A 111 7.29 -2.43 1.00
CA ASN A 111 6.98 -3.81 0.68
C ASN A 111 7.93 -4.40 -0.39
N HIS A 112 8.32 -3.60 -1.38
CA HIS A 112 9.25 -4.03 -2.44
C HIS A 112 10.37 -3.02 -2.69
N PHE A 113 11.55 -3.54 -3.04
CA PHE A 113 12.74 -2.77 -3.41
C PHE A 113 13.31 -3.28 -4.73
N TYR A 114 13.44 -2.40 -5.72
CA TYR A 114 13.91 -2.73 -7.07
C TYR A 114 15.22 -2.00 -7.39
N GLY A 115 16.24 -2.76 -7.84
CA GLY A 115 17.55 -2.21 -8.17
C GLY A 115 18.30 -1.58 -6.99
N MET A 116 17.80 -1.70 -5.76
CA MET A 116 18.45 -1.17 -4.56
C MET A 116 19.64 -2.03 -4.13
N GLN A 117 20.63 -1.37 -3.56
CA GLN A 117 21.84 -1.95 -3.00
C GLN A 117 21.96 -1.47 -1.55
N LYS A 118 22.94 -1.98 -0.81
CA LYS A 118 23.13 -1.63 0.61
C LYS A 118 23.12 -0.12 0.87
N TYR A 119 23.90 0.65 0.11
CA TYR A 119 23.96 2.11 0.28
C TYR A 119 22.62 2.83 -0.03
N HIS A 120 21.80 2.27 -0.91
CA HIS A 120 20.46 2.80 -1.18
C HIS A 120 19.54 2.59 0.03
N HIS A 121 19.63 1.44 0.69
CA HIS A 121 18.90 1.20 1.94
C HIS A 121 19.39 2.14 3.05
N GLU A 122 20.69 2.34 3.17
CA GLU A 122 21.28 3.31 4.12
C GLU A 122 20.76 4.74 3.86
N LYS A 123 20.72 5.17 2.58
CA LYS A 123 20.14 6.45 2.16
C LYS A 123 18.67 6.57 2.56
N LEU A 124 17.87 5.53 2.36
CA LEU A 124 16.44 5.52 2.74
C LEU A 124 16.25 5.57 4.26
N VAL A 125 17.04 4.79 5.01
CA VAL A 125 17.01 4.80 6.48
C VAL A 125 17.37 6.18 7.02
N GLN A 126 18.38 6.84 6.45
CA GLN A 126 18.73 8.20 6.85
C GLN A 126 17.61 9.20 6.51
N MET A 127 17.00 9.09 5.33
CA MET A 127 15.87 9.91 4.92
C MET A 127 14.66 9.79 5.87
N LEU A 128 14.37 8.58 6.37
CA LEU A 128 13.33 8.33 7.37
C LEU A 128 13.66 9.00 8.71
N LYS A 129 14.91 8.88 9.18
CA LYS A 129 15.38 9.53 10.40
C LYS A 129 15.27 11.05 10.31
N ASP A 130 15.73 11.63 9.21
CA ASP A 130 15.73 13.07 9.01
C ASP A 130 14.30 13.62 8.91
N THR A 131 13.38 12.87 8.29
CA THR A 131 11.99 13.31 8.09
C THR A 131 11.12 13.14 9.34
N TYR A 132 11.16 11.98 9.99
CA TYR A 132 10.21 11.63 11.05
C TYR A 132 10.80 11.67 12.46
N GLY A 133 12.11 11.46 12.61
CA GLY A 133 12.79 11.46 13.91
C GLY A 133 12.03 10.67 14.98
N ASN A 134 11.67 11.35 16.07
CA ASN A 134 10.99 10.76 17.23
C ASN A 134 9.54 10.32 16.96
N LYS A 135 8.94 10.71 15.83
CA LYS A 135 7.61 10.23 15.43
C LYS A 135 7.60 8.75 15.06
N MET A 136 8.77 8.14 14.78
CA MET A 136 8.85 6.73 14.44
C MET A 136 8.74 5.85 15.68
N CYS A 137 7.80 4.91 15.64
CA CYS A 137 7.65 3.89 16.67
C CYS A 137 8.72 2.80 16.50
N PRO A 138 9.49 2.46 17.56
CA PRO A 138 10.43 1.35 17.52
C PRO A 138 9.71 0.02 17.26
N ALA A 139 10.40 -0.94 16.65
CA ALA A 139 9.88 -2.29 16.48
C ALA A 139 9.72 -2.96 17.86
N ILE A 140 8.47 -3.22 18.25
CA ILE A 140 8.08 -3.91 19.48
C ILE A 140 7.12 -5.05 19.13
N PHE A 141 6.58 -5.77 20.11
CA PHE A 141 5.58 -6.79 19.79
C PHE A 141 4.27 -6.14 19.35
N ALA A 142 3.67 -6.62 18.26
CA ALA A 142 2.47 -6.00 17.69
C ALA A 142 1.28 -5.91 18.67
N HIS A 143 1.18 -6.85 19.62
CA HIS A 143 0.13 -6.83 20.65
C HIS A 143 0.33 -5.78 21.75
N GLU A 144 1.53 -5.20 21.85
CA GLU A 144 1.84 -4.10 22.77
C GLU A 144 1.51 -2.73 22.15
N VAL A 145 1.27 -2.68 20.84
CA VAL A 145 0.94 -1.43 20.13
C VAL A 145 -0.53 -1.12 20.30
N SER A 146 -0.84 -0.04 21.03
CA SER A 146 -2.16 0.58 21.10
C SER A 146 -2.09 2.05 20.65
N LEU A 147 -3.22 2.63 20.25
CA LEU A 147 -3.29 4.06 19.95
C LEU A 147 -2.88 4.90 21.17
N GLN A 148 -3.31 4.49 22.37
CA GLN A 148 -2.91 5.16 23.61
C GLN A 148 -1.40 5.14 23.80
N TYR A 149 -0.75 3.98 23.64
CA TYR A 149 0.70 3.86 23.72
C TYR A 149 1.40 4.80 22.73
N LEU A 150 0.94 4.82 21.48
CA LEU A 150 1.52 5.66 20.44
C LEU A 150 1.37 7.15 20.77
N TRP A 151 0.21 7.57 21.25
CA TRP A 151 -0.03 8.97 21.65
C TRP A 151 0.81 9.38 22.86
N GLU A 152 0.90 8.54 23.89
CA GLU A 152 1.72 8.82 25.09
C GLU A 152 3.21 8.91 24.78
N LYS A 153 3.68 8.24 23.72
CA LYS A 153 5.06 8.29 23.23
C LYS A 153 5.29 9.28 22.10
N GLU A 154 4.26 10.02 21.69
CA GLU A 154 4.30 10.93 20.54
C GLU A 154 4.78 10.25 19.24
N HIS A 155 4.49 8.95 19.11
CA HIS A 155 4.76 8.16 17.91
C HIS A 155 3.58 8.26 16.93
N GLN A 156 3.89 8.52 15.67
CA GLN A 156 2.91 8.67 14.59
C GLN A 156 3.22 7.78 13.38
N VAL A 157 4.41 7.15 13.30
CA VAL A 157 4.85 6.41 12.11
C VAL A 157 5.33 5.02 12.50
N LEU A 158 4.69 3.98 11.94
CA LEU A 158 5.22 2.62 11.97
C LEU A 158 5.78 2.29 10.59
N VAL A 159 7.04 1.87 10.53
CA VAL A 159 7.75 1.59 9.28
C VAL A 159 7.98 0.10 9.14
N PHE A 160 7.27 -0.54 8.20
CA PHE A 160 7.50 -1.94 7.83
C PHE A 160 8.47 -2.00 6.67
N TYR A 161 9.43 -2.92 6.74
CA TYR A 161 10.57 -2.94 5.83
C TYR A 161 10.92 -4.36 5.41
N HIS A 162 10.68 -4.67 4.13
CA HIS A 162 10.84 -6.01 3.55
C HIS A 162 12.29 -6.27 3.08
N SER A 163 13.27 -6.09 3.97
CA SER A 163 14.69 -6.34 3.72
C SER A 163 15.41 -6.71 5.02
N PRO A 164 16.48 -7.52 5.00
CA PRO A 164 17.26 -7.87 6.19
C PRO A 164 17.76 -6.68 7.02
N VAL A 165 17.87 -5.50 6.41
CA VAL A 165 18.18 -4.23 7.09
C VAL A 165 17.24 -3.96 8.27
N ALA A 166 16.00 -4.44 8.22
CA ALA A 166 15.03 -4.30 9.31
C ALA A 166 15.49 -4.93 10.63
N LEU A 167 16.36 -5.95 10.57
CA LEU A 167 16.90 -6.61 11.77
C LEU A 167 18.03 -5.81 12.42
N GLU A 168 18.59 -4.81 11.72
CA GLU A 168 19.73 -4.01 12.17
C GLU A 168 19.33 -2.61 12.64
N VAL A 169 18.13 -2.14 12.26
CA VAL A 169 17.66 -0.77 12.53
C VAL A 169 16.45 -0.80 13.46
N PRO A 170 16.54 -0.28 14.70
CA PRO A 170 15.54 -0.49 15.75
C PRO A 170 14.11 -0.02 15.46
N PHE A 171 13.92 0.96 14.57
CA PHE A 171 12.59 1.48 14.20
C PHE A 171 11.99 0.83 12.95
N LEU A 172 12.73 -0.06 12.28
CA LEU A 172 12.22 -0.81 11.16
C LEU A 172 11.57 -2.09 11.65
N TRP A 173 10.27 -2.20 11.45
CA TRP A 173 9.52 -3.41 11.70
C TRP A 173 9.83 -4.41 10.57
N PRO A 174 10.26 -5.65 10.89
CA PRO A 174 10.44 -6.68 9.88
C PRO A 174 9.15 -6.89 9.09
N GLY A 175 9.23 -6.97 7.76
CA GLY A 175 8.05 -7.13 6.90
C GLY A 175 7.17 -8.34 7.23
N GLN A 176 7.73 -9.39 7.85
CA GLN A 176 6.98 -10.55 8.33
C GLN A 176 5.97 -10.20 9.43
N MET A 177 6.09 -9.03 10.07
CA MET A 177 5.12 -8.51 11.04
C MET A 177 3.92 -7.83 10.37
N MET A 178 3.90 -7.75 9.03
CA MET A 178 2.81 -7.21 8.21
C MET A 178 2.51 -8.15 7.02
N PRO A 179 2.07 -9.40 7.28
CA PRO A 179 1.65 -10.30 6.22
C PRO A 179 0.52 -9.69 5.36
N ALA A 180 0.76 -9.70 4.04
CA ALA A 180 -0.16 -9.25 3.00
C ALA A 180 -0.38 -10.38 1.97
N PRO A 181 -1.16 -11.43 2.30
CA PRO A 181 -1.45 -12.50 1.36
C PRO A 181 -2.17 -11.96 0.11
N TRP A 182 -1.83 -12.50 -1.06
CA TRP A 182 -2.29 -11.99 -2.34
C TRP A 182 -3.05 -13.05 -3.15
N ALA A 183 -4.31 -12.76 -3.49
CA ALA A 183 -5.19 -13.70 -4.18
C ALA A 183 -4.78 -13.97 -5.64
N ASN A 184 -4.07 -13.02 -6.26
CA ASN A 184 -3.59 -13.09 -7.66
C ASN A 184 -4.65 -13.62 -8.64
N THR A 185 -5.82 -12.97 -8.65
CA THR A 185 -6.98 -13.39 -9.44
C THR A 185 -7.71 -12.18 -10.04
N THR A 186 -8.41 -12.39 -11.16
CA THR A 186 -9.37 -11.43 -11.73
C THR A 186 -10.82 -11.74 -11.36
N ASP A 187 -11.04 -12.82 -10.60
CA ASP A 187 -12.36 -13.35 -10.25
C ASP A 187 -12.76 -12.88 -8.84
N PRO A 188 -13.83 -12.07 -8.70
CA PRO A 188 -14.28 -11.54 -7.42
C PRO A 188 -14.70 -12.63 -6.41
N GLU A 189 -15.28 -13.74 -6.86
CA GLU A 189 -15.70 -14.82 -5.96
C GLU A 189 -14.49 -15.52 -5.36
N LYS A 190 -13.47 -15.80 -6.19
CA LYS A 190 -12.20 -16.37 -5.71
C LYS A 190 -11.47 -15.42 -4.77
N LEU A 191 -11.51 -14.12 -5.04
CA LEU A 191 -10.97 -13.10 -4.15
C LEU A 191 -11.65 -13.17 -2.77
N ILE A 192 -12.99 -13.19 -2.74
CA ILE A 192 -13.76 -13.24 -1.49
C ILE A 192 -13.46 -14.51 -0.69
N GLN A 193 -13.43 -15.67 -1.36
CA GLN A 193 -13.07 -16.95 -0.73
C GLN A 193 -11.65 -16.91 -0.14
N PHE A 194 -10.70 -16.35 -0.89
CA PHE A 194 -9.32 -16.18 -0.45
C PHE A 194 -9.22 -15.27 0.78
N LEU A 195 -9.93 -14.15 0.79
CA LEU A 195 -9.94 -13.21 1.93
C LEU A 195 -10.49 -13.88 3.19
N GLN A 196 -11.59 -14.62 3.08
CA GLN A 196 -12.19 -15.35 4.20
C GLN A 196 -11.27 -16.44 4.76
N ALA A 197 -10.62 -17.21 3.88
CA ALA A 197 -9.65 -18.21 4.28
C ALA A 197 -8.46 -17.56 5.00
N SER A 198 -7.92 -16.48 4.45
CA SER A 198 -6.73 -15.79 5.00
C SER A 198 -7.01 -15.17 6.38
N ILE A 199 -8.19 -14.60 6.61
CA ILE A 199 -8.61 -14.11 7.94
C ILE A 199 -8.68 -15.26 8.95
N THR A 200 -9.20 -16.42 8.51
CA THR A 200 -9.31 -17.60 9.37
C THR A 200 -7.94 -18.16 9.75
N GLU A 201 -7.00 -18.22 8.80
CA GLU A 201 -5.62 -18.68 9.02
C GLU A 201 -4.83 -17.75 9.94
N ARG A 202 -5.03 -16.43 9.79
CA ARG A 202 -4.40 -15.39 10.63
C ARG A 202 -4.75 -15.50 12.12
N ARG A 203 -5.80 -16.22 12.51
CA ARG A 203 -6.17 -16.39 13.93
C ARG A 203 -5.02 -16.94 14.81
N LYS A 204 -3.91 -17.42 14.23
CA LYS A 204 -2.66 -17.76 14.93
C LYS A 204 -1.70 -16.54 14.97
N LYS A 205 -1.43 -16.08 16.20
CA LYS A 205 -1.11 -14.71 16.66
C LYS A 205 0.25 -14.09 16.26
N GLY A 206 0.36 -12.75 16.41
CA GLY A 206 1.62 -12.04 16.68
C GLY A 206 1.97 -10.84 15.79
N SER A 207 1.17 -10.54 14.76
CA SER A 207 1.49 -9.56 13.72
C SER A 207 0.28 -8.69 13.34
N PHE A 208 0.55 -7.58 12.63
CA PHE A 208 -0.45 -6.92 11.82
C PHE A 208 -0.89 -7.81 10.66
N PHE A 209 -1.92 -7.43 9.91
CA PHE A 209 -2.37 -8.21 8.77
C PHE A 209 -3.16 -7.37 7.77
N ILE A 210 -2.91 -7.62 6.49
CA ILE A 210 -3.54 -6.90 5.40
C ILE A 210 -4.48 -7.83 4.62
N SER A 211 -5.74 -7.41 4.54
CA SER A 211 -6.73 -7.95 3.61
C SER A 211 -6.71 -7.13 2.32
N GLN A 212 -6.11 -7.69 1.26
CA GLN A 212 -5.99 -7.03 -0.04
C GLN A 212 -7.21 -7.27 -0.90
N VAL A 213 -8.13 -6.29 -0.93
CA VAL A 213 -9.35 -6.31 -1.76
C VAL A 213 -9.00 -5.77 -3.15
N VAL A 214 -8.15 -6.50 -3.85
CA VAL A 214 -7.59 -6.12 -5.16
C VAL A 214 -7.71 -7.27 -6.14
N LEU A 215 -7.89 -6.93 -7.42
CA LEU A 215 -7.94 -7.90 -8.52
C LEU A 215 -6.76 -7.65 -9.45
N THR A 216 -6.10 -8.74 -9.86
CA THR A 216 -4.86 -8.67 -10.63
C THR A 216 -5.09 -9.09 -12.07
N PRO A 217 -4.99 -8.17 -13.05
CA PRO A 217 -5.02 -8.55 -14.46
C PRO A 217 -3.81 -9.41 -14.83
N LYS A 218 -4.01 -10.38 -15.72
CA LYS A 218 -2.89 -11.09 -16.36
C LYS A 218 -2.21 -10.17 -17.38
N ALA A 219 -0.90 -10.31 -17.57
CA ALA A 219 -0.14 -9.54 -18.57
C ALA A 219 -0.72 -9.66 -19.99
N SER A 220 -1.30 -10.81 -20.35
CA SER A 220 -1.97 -11.01 -21.63
C SER A 220 -3.26 -10.20 -21.79
N THR A 221 -3.95 -9.86 -20.69
CA THR A 221 -5.12 -8.97 -20.69
C THR A 221 -4.70 -7.52 -20.97
N VAL A 222 -3.55 -7.10 -20.43
CA VAL A 222 -2.98 -5.76 -20.65
C VAL A 222 -2.58 -5.57 -22.13
N VAL A 223 -1.90 -6.55 -22.72
CA VAL A 223 -1.41 -6.48 -24.12
C VAL A 223 -2.55 -6.54 -25.15
N LYS A 224 -3.67 -7.19 -24.83
CA LYS A 224 -4.85 -7.26 -25.73
C LYS A 224 -5.67 -5.97 -25.80
N GLY A 225 -5.31 -4.95 -25.02
CA GLY A 225 -5.66 -3.53 -25.19
C GLY A 225 -7.07 -3.23 -25.71
N VAL A 226 -8.04 -3.16 -24.80
CA VAL A 226 -9.26 -2.37 -25.02
C VAL A 226 -8.93 -0.91 -24.65
N ALA A 227 -9.66 0.08 -25.17
CA ALA A 227 -9.43 1.51 -24.87
C ALA A 227 -9.61 1.90 -23.38
N SER A 228 -10.07 0.97 -22.53
CA SER A 228 -10.29 1.07 -21.07
C SER A 228 -9.09 0.58 -20.25
N GLY A 229 -8.95 1.07 -19.00
CA GLY A 229 -7.87 0.72 -18.06
C GLY A 229 -8.27 -0.32 -17.01
N LEU A 230 -7.40 -0.52 -16.01
CA LEU A 230 -7.62 -1.41 -14.85
C LEU A 230 -8.90 -1.01 -14.11
N ARG A 231 -9.06 0.29 -13.86
CA ARG A 231 -10.21 0.88 -13.17
C ARG A 231 -11.54 0.46 -13.79
N GLU A 232 -11.75 0.78 -15.06
CA GLU A 232 -13.07 0.60 -15.70
C GLU A 232 -13.30 -0.86 -16.08
N THR A 233 -12.24 -1.61 -16.35
CA THR A 233 -12.35 -2.99 -16.87
C THR A 233 -12.50 -4.02 -15.76
N ILE A 234 -11.89 -3.78 -14.59
CA ILE A 234 -11.82 -4.76 -13.51
C ILE A 234 -12.40 -4.19 -12.23
N THR A 235 -11.84 -3.10 -11.70
CA THR A 235 -12.18 -2.61 -10.36
C THR A 235 -13.64 -2.18 -10.26
N GLU A 236 -14.11 -1.30 -11.15
CA GLU A 236 -15.50 -0.78 -11.11
C GLU A 236 -16.54 -1.89 -11.34
N ARG A 237 -16.22 -2.92 -12.14
CA ARG A 237 -17.11 -4.06 -12.38
C ARG A 237 -17.24 -4.97 -11.16
N ALA A 238 -16.15 -5.17 -10.43
CA ALA A 238 -16.12 -6.00 -9.23
C ALA A 238 -16.52 -5.24 -7.96
N LEU A 239 -16.56 -3.91 -8.02
CA LEU A 239 -16.77 -3.02 -6.88
C LEU A 239 -17.99 -3.39 -6.03
N PRO A 240 -19.18 -3.72 -6.59
CA PRO A 240 -20.32 -4.10 -5.76
C PRO A 240 -20.06 -5.33 -4.89
N ALA A 241 -19.42 -6.37 -5.44
CA ALA A 241 -19.11 -7.60 -4.71
C ALA A 241 -18.02 -7.36 -3.66
N MET A 242 -16.98 -6.61 -4.02
CA MET A 242 -15.89 -6.24 -3.10
C MET A 242 -16.44 -5.40 -1.93
N MET A 243 -17.26 -4.39 -2.21
CA MET A 243 -17.86 -3.55 -1.17
C MET A 243 -18.87 -4.31 -0.30
N GLN A 244 -19.63 -5.24 -0.88
CA GLN A 244 -20.49 -6.13 -0.09
C GLN A 244 -19.68 -6.96 0.91
N TRP A 245 -18.49 -7.46 0.50
CA TRP A 245 -17.61 -8.14 1.42
C TRP A 245 -17.09 -7.20 2.52
N VAL A 246 -16.58 -6.01 2.18
CA VAL A 246 -16.08 -5.02 3.16
C VAL A 246 -17.14 -4.69 4.22
N ARG A 247 -18.39 -4.45 3.82
CA ARG A 247 -19.50 -4.10 4.73
C ARG A 247 -19.90 -5.21 5.71
N THR A 248 -19.51 -6.45 5.44
CA THR A 248 -19.82 -7.59 6.32
C THR A 248 -18.67 -7.94 7.28
N GLN A 249 -17.56 -7.19 7.23
CA GLN A 249 -16.42 -7.43 8.09
C GLN A 249 -16.62 -6.80 9.47
N LYS A 250 -15.87 -7.31 10.45
CA LYS A 250 -15.75 -6.73 11.79
C LYS A 250 -14.27 -6.58 12.14
N PRO A 251 -13.87 -5.55 12.91
CA PRO A 251 -12.51 -5.46 13.41
C PRO A 251 -12.25 -6.48 14.55
N GLY A 252 -11.00 -6.61 14.97
CA GLY A 252 -10.58 -7.43 16.12
C GLY A 252 -9.97 -8.79 15.74
N GLU A 253 -9.64 -9.61 16.75
CA GLU A 253 -8.87 -10.86 16.59
C GLU A 253 -9.50 -11.86 15.61
N SER A 254 -10.82 -11.87 15.52
CA SER A 254 -11.58 -12.79 14.64
C SER A 254 -11.95 -12.17 13.28
N GLY A 255 -11.49 -10.96 13.00
CA GLY A 255 -11.88 -10.18 11.84
C GLY A 255 -10.72 -9.49 11.13
N VAL A 256 -11.01 -8.35 10.50
CA VAL A 256 -10.05 -7.58 9.70
C VAL A 256 -9.16 -6.69 10.57
N ASN A 257 -8.00 -6.31 10.04
CA ASN A 257 -7.12 -5.31 10.65
C ASN A 257 -6.87 -4.15 9.68
N ILE A 258 -6.08 -4.37 8.63
CA ILE A 258 -5.90 -3.38 7.57
C ILE A 258 -6.57 -3.91 6.31
N ILE A 259 -7.47 -3.13 5.71
CA ILE A 259 -8.05 -3.43 4.39
C ILE A 259 -7.40 -2.50 3.36
N THR A 260 -6.90 -3.05 2.27
CA THR A 260 -6.38 -2.28 1.12
C THR A 260 -7.21 -2.51 -0.12
N ALA A 261 -7.24 -1.51 -1.00
CA ALA A 261 -7.92 -1.59 -2.29
C ALA A 261 -7.19 -0.71 -3.33
N ASP A 262 -7.46 -0.97 -4.60
CA ASP A 262 -7.17 -0.05 -5.70
C ASP A 262 -8.30 0.98 -5.82
N PHE A 263 -7.96 2.21 -6.19
CA PHE A 263 -8.87 3.34 -6.39
C PHE A 263 -9.76 3.56 -5.17
N VAL A 264 -9.11 3.87 -4.04
CA VAL A 264 -9.76 3.94 -2.73
C VAL A 264 -10.89 4.97 -2.65
N GLU A 265 -10.97 5.91 -3.59
CA GLU A 265 -12.10 6.85 -3.72
C GLU A 265 -13.41 6.19 -4.17
N LEU A 266 -13.37 4.97 -4.70
CA LEU A 266 -14.53 4.30 -5.28
C LEU A 266 -15.46 3.72 -4.23
N GLY A 267 -16.76 3.81 -4.52
CA GLY A 267 -17.80 3.00 -3.88
C GLY A 267 -17.91 3.16 -2.37
N ASP A 268 -17.59 4.34 -1.82
CA ASP A 268 -17.60 4.67 -0.38
C ASP A 268 -16.61 3.86 0.50
N PHE A 269 -15.62 3.21 -0.13
CA PHE A 269 -14.66 2.32 0.52
C PHE A 269 -14.08 2.90 1.81
N ILE A 270 -13.51 4.11 1.76
CA ILE A 270 -12.82 4.71 2.91
C ILE A 270 -13.79 4.93 4.09
N SER A 271 -14.94 5.55 3.84
CA SER A 271 -15.94 5.80 4.88
C SER A 271 -16.51 4.51 5.45
N THR A 272 -16.72 3.48 4.62
CA THR A 272 -17.20 2.18 5.07
C THR A 272 -16.18 1.51 5.99
N VAL A 273 -14.89 1.48 5.61
CA VAL A 273 -13.84 0.88 6.46
C VAL A 273 -13.67 1.64 7.78
N ILE A 274 -13.75 2.97 7.76
CA ILE A 274 -13.72 3.77 9.00
C ILE A 274 -14.89 3.39 9.90
N LYS A 275 -16.11 3.29 9.33
CA LYS A 275 -17.34 2.97 10.07
C LYS A 275 -17.26 1.64 10.82
N LEU A 276 -16.58 0.63 10.25
CA LEU A 276 -16.40 -0.68 10.90
C LEU A 276 -15.79 -0.59 12.31
N ASN A 277 -15.02 0.46 12.62
CA ASN A 277 -14.40 0.62 13.94
C ASN A 277 -15.40 1.05 15.02
N TYR A 278 -16.55 1.62 14.64
CA TYR A 278 -17.60 2.03 15.58
C TYR A 278 -18.59 0.89 15.88
N ASP A 279 -18.61 -0.16 15.05
CA ASP A 279 -19.41 -1.36 15.29
C ASP A 279 -18.85 -2.22 16.45
N LEU A 280 -17.68 -1.86 17.00
CA LEU A 280 -17.12 -2.44 18.24
C LEU A 280 -17.88 -1.97 19.48
N ASP A 281 -18.36 -0.73 19.48
CA ASP A 281 -18.94 -0.09 20.66
C ASP A 281 -20.38 -0.58 20.93
N GLU A 282 -21.09 -1.10 19.91
CA GLU A 282 -22.46 -1.62 20.07
C GLU A 282 -22.53 -3.04 20.69
N GLY A 283 -21.39 -3.73 20.85
CA GLY A 283 -21.34 -5.11 21.35
C GLY A 283 -21.07 -5.27 22.84
N GLU A 284 -20.61 -4.22 23.54
CA GLU A 284 -20.31 -4.27 24.98
C GLU A 284 -21.52 -3.89 25.86
N ASP A 285 -22.45 -3.08 25.36
CA ASP A 285 -23.65 -2.63 26.10
C ASP A 285 -24.71 -3.74 26.30
N ASP A 286 -24.63 -4.87 25.58
CA ASP A 286 -25.57 -5.99 25.69
C ASP A 286 -25.17 -7.05 26.74
N THR A 287 -24.15 -6.77 27.57
CA THR A 287 -23.64 -7.72 28.59
C THR A 287 -23.59 -7.21 30.04
N THR A 288 -24.31 -6.12 30.37
CA THR A 288 -24.51 -5.68 31.77
C THR A 288 -25.91 -5.96 32.30
#